data_AF-A0A6F8XXN7-F1
#
_entry.id   AF-A0A6F8XXN7-F1
#
_cell.length_a   1.000
_cell.length_b   1.000
_cell.length_c   1.000
_cell.angle_alpha   90.00
_cell.angle_beta   90.00
_cell.angle_gamma   90.00
#
_symmetry.space_group_name_H-M   'P 1'
#
loop_
_entity.id
_entity.type
_entity.pdbx_description
1 polymer ?
#
loop_
_entity_poly.entity_id
_entity_poly.type
_entity_poly.pdbx_seq_one_letter_code
_entity_poly.pdbx_strand_id
1 'polypeptide(L)'
;MRHLAVPYRLELVRECLESAMRAPDVAAALHRAAAGLWLSTPPTLPEAEVLAELAPPGLALDSMVFASLGRRLLDGMRPGDEDMAVARLLTGRRLWVPETNMEHMLVGGLGLDWVLNELARQNPDYVEITLTMPRIGMDAIAARAEPTIERLLETSVAAAAYAVLSAAPILTGRFAQQLYPKLRKNPQIPHVVIAFVLIHPRQIGPDMAKEVDDRSREELRAVVTTWVARCSDGRLEEAKAQVDLLGPQWMALWRELVRNTRRARGWRRLVPRPLR
;
A
#
# COMPACT_ATOMS: atom_id res chain seq x y z
N MET A 1 -36.03 2.97 -7.45
CA MET A 1 -35.13 1.93 -7.98
C MET A 1 -34.36 1.17 -6.91
N ARG A 2 -33.73 1.82 -5.92
CA ARG A 2 -32.93 1.09 -4.91
C ARG A 2 -33.73 0.14 -3.99
N HIS A 3 -35.07 0.25 -3.97
CA HIS A 3 -35.98 -0.67 -3.28
C HIS A 3 -36.24 -1.98 -4.06
N LEU A 4 -35.82 -2.07 -5.32
CA LEU A 4 -35.97 -3.28 -6.13
C LEU A 4 -34.87 -4.29 -5.77
N ALA A 5 -35.18 -5.58 -5.89
CA ALA A 5 -34.14 -6.61 -5.80
C ALA A 5 -33.11 -6.45 -6.92
N VAL A 6 -31.86 -6.82 -6.64
CA VAL A 6 -30.71 -6.58 -7.54
C VAL A 6 -30.96 -7.06 -8.98
N PRO A 7 -31.50 -8.27 -9.24
CA PRO A 7 -31.72 -8.74 -10.62
C PRO A 7 -32.65 -7.81 -11.42
N TYR A 8 -33.81 -7.44 -10.86
CA TYR A 8 -34.77 -6.55 -11.52
C TYR A 8 -34.21 -5.14 -11.73
N ARG A 9 -33.37 -4.67 -10.80
CA ARG A 9 -32.71 -3.38 -10.94
C ARG A 9 -31.73 -3.38 -12.12
N LEU A 10 -30.96 -4.47 -12.29
CA LEU A 10 -30.01 -4.60 -13.38
C LEU A 10 -30.69 -4.75 -14.74
N GLU A 11 -31.79 -5.50 -14.79
CA GLU A 11 -32.63 -5.61 -15.99
C GLU A 11 -33.16 -4.23 -16.42
N LEU A 12 -33.73 -3.47 -15.47
CA LEU A 12 -34.23 -2.11 -15.76
C LEU A 12 -33.12 -1.17 -16.23
N VAL A 13 -31.93 -1.23 -15.61
CA VAL A 13 -30.76 -0.44 -16.05
C VAL A 13 -30.37 -0.82 -17.48
N ARG A 14 -30.30 -2.12 -17.79
CA ARG A 14 -29.99 -2.61 -19.14
C ARG A 14 -31.01 -2.13 -20.16
N GLU A 15 -32.30 -2.30 -19.89
CA GLU A 15 -33.38 -1.84 -20.78
C GLU A 15 -33.32 -0.33 -21.05
N CYS A 16 -33.11 0.48 -20.01
CA CYS A 16 -32.97 1.92 -20.13
C CYS A 16 -31.79 2.31 -21.04
N LEU A 17 -30.64 1.68 -20.85
CA LEU A 17 -29.44 1.96 -21.63
C LEU A 17 -29.57 1.44 -23.08
N GLU A 18 -30.09 0.24 -23.29
CA GLU A 18 -30.36 -0.30 -24.64
C GLU A 18 -31.35 0.57 -25.42
N SER A 19 -32.39 1.08 -24.74
CA SER A 19 -33.34 2.02 -25.34
C SER A 19 -32.64 3.29 -25.80
N ALA A 20 -31.73 3.84 -24.97
CA ALA A 20 -30.91 4.99 -25.35
C ALA A 20 -29.97 4.69 -26.52
N MET A 21 -29.41 3.47 -26.61
CA MET A 21 -28.55 3.04 -27.72
C MET A 21 -29.28 2.92 -29.06
N ARG A 22 -30.61 2.80 -29.06
CA ARG A 22 -31.45 2.78 -30.28
C ARG A 22 -31.91 4.17 -30.72
N ALA A 23 -31.60 5.22 -29.95
CA ALA A 23 -32.02 6.58 -30.26
C ALA A 23 -31.23 7.18 -31.44
N PRO A 24 -31.80 8.13 -32.20
CA PRO A 24 -31.09 8.82 -33.29
C PRO A 24 -29.84 9.58 -32.82
N ASP A 25 -29.90 10.16 -31.62
CA ASP A 25 -28.75 10.79 -30.94
C ASP A 25 -28.41 9.96 -29.70
N VAL A 26 -27.56 8.94 -29.91
CA VAL A 26 -27.13 7.99 -28.88
C VAL A 26 -26.43 8.71 -27.73
N ALA A 27 -25.57 9.70 -28.02
CA ALA A 27 -24.81 10.40 -27.00
C ALA A 27 -25.74 11.16 -26.03
N ALA A 28 -26.66 11.96 -26.57
CA ALA A 28 -27.59 12.72 -25.73
C ALA A 28 -28.61 11.82 -25.01
N ALA A 29 -29.07 10.74 -25.66
CA ALA A 29 -30.00 9.80 -25.05
C ALA A 29 -29.34 9.01 -23.91
N LEU A 30 -28.13 8.50 -24.12
CA LEU A 30 -27.38 7.77 -23.10
C LEU A 30 -27.07 8.68 -21.91
N HIS A 31 -26.71 9.94 -22.19
CA HIS A 31 -26.49 10.95 -21.16
C HIS A 31 -27.71 11.14 -20.26
N ARG A 32 -28.90 11.34 -20.84
CA ARG A 32 -30.14 11.50 -20.08
C ARG A 32 -30.51 10.25 -19.30
N ALA A 33 -30.36 9.07 -19.90
CA ALA A 33 -30.63 7.80 -19.23
C ALA A 33 -29.71 7.62 -18.02
N ALA A 34 -28.40 7.80 -18.21
CA ALA A 34 -27.41 7.70 -17.14
C ALA A 34 -27.65 8.73 -16.01
N ALA A 35 -27.96 9.99 -16.36
CA ALA A 35 -28.33 11.01 -15.38
C ALA A 35 -29.57 10.61 -14.56
N GLY A 36 -30.61 10.09 -15.22
CA GLY A 36 -31.82 9.63 -14.54
C GLY A 36 -31.58 8.45 -13.59
N LEU A 37 -30.61 7.60 -13.90
CA LEU A 37 -30.23 6.44 -13.08
C LEU A 37 -29.32 6.81 -11.90
N TRP A 38 -28.35 7.70 -12.10
CA TRP A 38 -27.21 7.83 -11.18
C TRP A 38 -26.89 9.23 -10.65
N LEU A 39 -27.60 10.29 -11.09
CA LEU A 39 -27.33 11.67 -10.63
C LEU A 39 -27.39 11.79 -9.09
N SER A 40 -28.37 11.15 -8.47
CA SER A 40 -28.64 11.24 -7.02
C SER A 40 -28.08 10.04 -6.23
N THR A 41 -27.56 9.02 -6.89
CA THR A 41 -27.08 7.79 -6.23
C THR A 41 -26.01 7.13 -7.10
N PRO A 42 -24.82 6.83 -6.57
CA PRO A 42 -23.75 6.25 -7.37
C PRO A 42 -24.18 4.91 -7.98
N PRO A 43 -23.65 4.54 -9.15
CA PRO A 43 -23.85 3.19 -9.69
C PRO A 43 -23.23 2.15 -8.75
N THR A 44 -23.85 0.97 -8.67
CA THR A 44 -23.17 -0.22 -8.12
C THR A 44 -22.26 -0.83 -9.16
N LEU A 45 -21.29 -1.67 -8.76
CA LEU A 45 -20.35 -2.28 -9.71
C LEU A 45 -21.05 -3.00 -10.89
N PRO A 46 -22.08 -3.85 -10.67
CA PRO A 46 -22.76 -4.51 -11.79
C PRO A 46 -23.54 -3.54 -12.70
N GLU A 47 -23.98 -2.39 -12.19
CA GLU A 47 -24.65 -1.37 -13.02
C GLU A 47 -23.64 -0.64 -13.92
N ALA A 48 -22.44 -0.36 -13.39
CA ALA A 48 -21.35 0.23 -14.15
C ALA A 48 -20.81 -0.74 -15.22
N GLU A 49 -20.80 -2.05 -14.95
CA GLU A 49 -20.46 -3.08 -15.93
C GLU A 49 -21.43 -3.09 -17.11
N VAL A 50 -22.74 -2.99 -16.87
CA VAL A 50 -23.75 -2.88 -17.94
C VAL A 50 -23.51 -1.63 -18.79
N LEU A 51 -23.20 -0.49 -18.18
CA LEU A 51 -22.84 0.72 -18.93
C LEU A 51 -21.58 0.50 -19.78
N ALA A 52 -20.54 -0.10 -19.20
CA ALA A 52 -19.27 -0.40 -19.88
C ALA A 52 -19.42 -1.38 -21.05
N GLU A 53 -20.38 -2.29 -20.97
CA GLU A 53 -20.73 -3.23 -22.03
C GLU A 53 -21.45 -2.53 -23.20
N LEU A 54 -22.40 -1.65 -22.90
CA LEU A 54 -23.31 -1.07 -23.89
C LEU A 54 -22.82 0.24 -24.53
N ALA A 55 -22.06 1.05 -23.79
CA ALA A 55 -21.67 2.38 -24.25
C ALA A 55 -20.71 2.33 -25.46
N PRO A 56 -20.86 3.21 -26.46
CA PRO A 56 -19.93 3.31 -27.56
C PRO A 56 -18.50 3.60 -27.09
N PRO A 57 -17.47 3.03 -27.73
CA PRO A 57 -16.08 3.34 -27.40
C PRO A 57 -15.78 4.84 -27.54
N GLY A 58 -15.16 5.43 -26.52
CA GLY A 58 -14.75 6.84 -26.54
C GLY A 58 -15.87 7.85 -26.25
N LEU A 59 -17.09 7.41 -25.96
CA LEU A 59 -18.15 8.30 -25.48
C LEU A 59 -17.96 8.57 -23.98
N ALA A 60 -17.58 9.80 -23.63
CA ALA A 60 -17.53 10.25 -22.25
C ALA A 60 -18.88 10.86 -21.83
N LEU A 61 -19.35 10.50 -20.63
CA LEU A 61 -20.49 11.16 -19.99
C LEU A 61 -20.02 12.35 -19.16
N ASP A 62 -20.87 13.38 -19.03
CA ASP A 62 -20.60 14.55 -18.17
C ASP A 62 -20.31 14.11 -16.73
N SER A 63 -19.35 14.77 -16.09
CA SER A 63 -19.00 14.55 -14.69
C SER A 63 -20.19 14.67 -13.74
N MET A 64 -21.19 15.49 -14.08
CA MET A 64 -22.41 15.66 -13.28
C MET A 64 -23.23 14.38 -13.13
N VAL A 65 -23.18 13.46 -14.10
CA VAL A 65 -23.88 12.16 -14.02
C VAL A 65 -23.38 11.34 -12.83
N PHE A 66 -22.09 11.46 -12.53
CA PHE A 66 -21.42 10.72 -11.47
C PHE A 66 -21.10 11.58 -10.25
N ALA A 67 -21.74 12.76 -10.11
CA ALA A 67 -21.46 13.69 -9.01
C ALA A 67 -21.61 13.05 -7.62
N SER A 68 -22.59 12.15 -7.42
CA SER A 68 -22.75 11.45 -6.14
C SER A 68 -21.66 10.42 -5.87
N LEU A 69 -21.12 9.77 -6.91
CA LEU A 69 -19.97 8.89 -6.78
C LEU A 69 -18.74 9.71 -6.43
N GLY A 70 -18.51 10.80 -7.15
CA GLY A 70 -17.43 11.74 -6.89
C GLY A 70 -17.44 12.28 -5.47
N ARG A 71 -18.61 12.66 -4.95
CA ARG A 71 -18.77 13.09 -3.56
C ARG A 71 -18.40 12.00 -2.56
N ARG A 72 -18.86 10.76 -2.75
CA ARG A 72 -18.53 9.65 -1.83
C ARG A 72 -17.05 9.30 -1.83
N LEU A 73 -16.41 9.43 -2.99
CA LEU A 73 -14.98 9.24 -3.13
C LEU A 73 -14.16 10.32 -2.40
N LEU A 74 -14.58 11.58 -2.50
CA LEU A 74 -13.88 12.73 -1.90
C LEU A 74 -14.20 12.95 -0.41
N ASP A 75 -15.45 12.76 0.01
CA ASP A 75 -15.89 12.97 1.40
C ASP A 75 -15.55 11.78 2.31
N GLY A 76 -15.28 10.61 1.73
CA GLY A 76 -14.91 9.42 2.49
C GLY A 76 -13.46 9.48 2.94
N MET A 77 -13.20 9.59 4.25
CA MET A 77 -11.86 9.30 4.82
C MET A 77 -11.36 7.88 4.46
N ARG A 78 -12.27 7.02 3.99
CA ARG A 78 -12.01 5.74 3.32
C ARG A 78 -13.08 5.56 2.23
N PRO A 79 -12.78 5.77 0.94
CA PRO A 79 -13.75 5.43 -0.10
C PRO A 79 -14.05 3.93 -0.04
N GLY A 80 -15.32 3.54 -0.16
CA GLY A 80 -15.70 2.13 -0.12
C GLY A 80 -15.08 1.35 -1.29
N ASP A 81 -14.71 0.08 -1.06
CA ASP A 81 -14.10 -0.78 -2.09
C ASP A 81 -14.95 -0.84 -3.38
N GLU A 82 -16.28 -0.85 -3.24
CA GLU A 82 -17.20 -0.82 -4.37
C GLU A 82 -17.17 0.52 -5.14
N ASP A 83 -17.17 1.66 -4.45
CA ASP A 83 -17.13 2.98 -5.10
C ASP A 83 -15.81 3.15 -5.88
N MET A 84 -14.70 2.67 -5.32
CA MET A 84 -13.40 2.66 -5.99
C MET A 84 -13.39 1.74 -7.23
N ALA A 85 -13.99 0.55 -7.13
CA ALA A 85 -14.09 -0.38 -8.25
C ALA A 85 -14.93 0.21 -9.41
N VAL A 86 -16.08 0.80 -9.08
CA VAL A 86 -16.95 1.50 -10.04
C VAL A 86 -16.18 2.64 -10.73
N ALA A 87 -15.53 3.49 -9.94
CA ALA A 87 -14.79 4.63 -10.47
C ALA A 87 -13.68 4.21 -11.43
N ARG A 88 -12.90 3.17 -11.08
CA ARG A 88 -11.83 2.62 -11.93
C ARG A 88 -12.36 2.04 -13.23
N LEU A 89 -13.50 1.33 -13.18
CA LEU A 89 -14.11 0.76 -14.37
C LEU A 89 -14.53 1.88 -15.34
N LEU A 90 -15.22 2.90 -14.83
CA LEU A 90 -15.72 4.01 -15.64
C LEU A 90 -14.59 4.86 -16.25
N THR A 91 -13.55 5.15 -15.48
CA THR A 91 -12.38 5.91 -15.98
C THR A 91 -11.53 5.09 -16.94
N GLY A 92 -11.28 3.81 -16.62
CA GLY A 92 -10.54 2.89 -17.49
C GLY A 92 -11.19 2.69 -18.87
N ARG A 93 -12.53 2.80 -18.93
CA ARG A 93 -13.31 2.75 -20.18
C ARG A 93 -13.53 4.11 -20.84
N ARG A 94 -12.98 5.19 -20.28
CA ARG A 94 -13.17 6.58 -20.73
C ARG A 94 -14.64 7.03 -20.75
N LEU A 95 -15.49 6.40 -19.94
CA LEU A 95 -16.90 6.74 -19.79
C LEU A 95 -17.11 7.91 -18.82
N TRP A 96 -16.12 8.14 -17.97
CA TRP A 96 -16.09 9.25 -17.03
C TRP A 96 -14.70 9.89 -17.02
N VAL A 97 -14.68 11.22 -17.11
CA VAL A 97 -13.48 12.03 -16.89
C VAL A 97 -13.64 12.70 -15.54
N PRO A 98 -12.96 12.21 -14.49
CA PRO A 98 -13.08 12.76 -13.14
C PRO A 98 -12.37 14.12 -13.05
N GLU A 99 -12.75 14.94 -12.09
CA GLU A 99 -12.01 16.15 -11.75
C GLU A 99 -10.58 15.80 -11.27
N THR A 100 -9.62 16.71 -11.45
CA THR A 100 -8.19 16.47 -11.19
C THR A 100 -7.89 15.90 -9.80
N ASN A 101 -8.56 16.39 -8.76
CA ASN A 101 -8.36 15.90 -7.39
C ASN A 101 -8.79 14.43 -7.23
N MET A 102 -9.85 14.04 -7.91
CA MET A 102 -10.38 12.68 -7.89
C MET A 102 -9.58 11.76 -8.79
N GLU A 103 -9.07 12.26 -9.93
CA GLU A 103 -8.09 11.55 -10.73
C GLU A 103 -6.85 11.21 -9.91
N HIS A 104 -6.30 12.17 -9.17
CA HIS A 104 -5.16 11.93 -8.26
C HIS A 104 -5.47 10.87 -7.20
N MET A 105 -6.67 10.89 -6.63
CA MET A 105 -7.09 9.89 -5.65
C MET A 105 -7.27 8.50 -6.28
N LEU A 106 -7.83 8.40 -7.49
CA LEU A 106 -8.01 7.14 -8.21
C LEU A 106 -6.66 6.53 -8.63
N VAL A 107 -5.76 7.36 -9.16
CA VAL A 107 -4.39 6.98 -9.51
C VAL A 107 -3.61 6.58 -8.26
N GLY A 108 -3.73 7.35 -7.17
CA GLY A 108 -3.10 7.02 -5.89
C GLY A 108 -3.62 5.71 -5.31
N GLY A 109 -4.94 5.49 -5.35
CA GLY A 109 -5.55 4.23 -4.92
C GLY A 109 -5.13 3.03 -5.75
N LEU A 110 -5.05 3.18 -7.08
CA LEU A 110 -4.54 2.14 -7.99
C LEU A 110 -3.07 1.83 -7.72
N GLY A 111 -2.25 2.88 -7.54
CA GLY A 111 -0.85 2.76 -7.15
C GLY A 111 -0.70 2.01 -5.83
N LEU A 112 -1.53 2.33 -4.82
CA LEU A 112 -1.49 1.65 -3.54
C LEU A 112 -1.92 0.18 -3.63
N ASP A 113 -2.97 -0.15 -4.38
CA ASP A 113 -3.34 -1.55 -4.60
C ASP A 113 -2.25 -2.32 -5.33
N TRP A 114 -1.62 -1.70 -6.34
CA TRP A 114 -0.47 -2.29 -7.01
C TRP A 114 0.67 -2.55 -6.03
N VAL A 115 1.04 -1.57 -5.18
CA VAL A 115 2.09 -1.74 -4.16
C VAL A 115 1.75 -2.86 -3.18
N LEU A 116 0.51 -2.91 -2.67
CA LEU A 116 0.09 -3.95 -1.72
C LEU A 116 0.12 -5.35 -2.36
N ASN A 117 -0.26 -5.46 -3.64
CA ASN A 117 -0.15 -6.71 -4.39
C ASN A 117 1.30 -7.08 -4.68
N GLU A 118 2.15 -6.11 -4.98
CA GLU A 118 3.58 -6.31 -5.22
C GLU A 118 4.27 -6.81 -3.94
N LEU A 119 4.00 -6.18 -2.79
CA LEU A 119 4.51 -6.58 -1.47
C LEU A 119 4.14 -8.02 -1.08
N ALA A 120 3.00 -8.52 -1.57
CA ALA A 120 2.52 -9.88 -1.32
C ALA A 120 3.21 -10.94 -2.19
N ARG A 121 3.99 -10.54 -3.21
CA ARG A 121 4.75 -11.49 -4.04
C ARG A 121 5.96 -12.03 -3.29
N GLN A 122 6.44 -13.19 -3.72
CA GLN A 122 7.64 -13.80 -3.15
C GLN A 122 8.90 -12.98 -3.42
N ASN A 123 8.96 -12.29 -4.56
CA ASN A 123 10.06 -11.40 -4.98
C ASN A 123 9.45 -10.06 -5.43
N PRO A 124 9.08 -9.16 -4.50
CA PRO A 124 8.54 -7.85 -4.83
C PRO A 124 9.56 -7.00 -5.59
N ASP A 125 9.11 -6.29 -6.62
CA ASP A 125 9.91 -5.28 -7.31
C ASP A 125 10.02 -3.99 -6.47
N TYR A 126 11.01 -3.93 -5.59
CA TYR A 126 11.22 -2.76 -4.72
C TYR A 126 11.64 -1.49 -5.49
N VAL A 127 12.20 -1.62 -6.70
CA VAL A 127 12.57 -0.47 -7.53
C VAL A 127 11.30 0.18 -8.07
N GLU A 128 10.38 -0.61 -8.61
CA GLU A 128 9.09 -0.10 -9.11
C GLU A 128 8.21 0.43 -7.96
N ILE A 129 8.26 -0.20 -6.78
CA ILE A 129 7.63 0.36 -5.55
C ILE A 129 8.22 1.73 -5.21
N THR A 130 9.54 1.90 -5.30
CA THR A 130 10.21 3.18 -5.01
C THR A 130 9.79 4.27 -6.00
N LEU A 131 9.54 3.92 -7.27
CA LEU A 131 9.06 4.85 -8.30
C LEU A 131 7.56 5.16 -8.18
N THR A 132 6.77 4.21 -7.70
CA THR A 132 5.31 4.32 -7.60
C THR A 132 4.87 5.06 -6.35
N MET A 133 5.47 4.76 -5.20
CA MET A 133 5.05 5.29 -3.90
C MET A 133 4.95 6.83 -3.83
N PRO A 134 5.89 7.63 -4.38
CA PRO A 134 5.79 9.10 -4.36
C PRO A 134 4.58 9.67 -5.10
N ARG A 135 3.94 8.89 -5.97
CA ARG A 135 2.74 9.28 -6.73
C ARG A 135 1.44 8.99 -5.99
N ILE A 136 1.51 8.28 -4.86
CA ILE A 136 0.36 7.93 -4.05
C ILE A 136 0.15 9.05 -3.03
N GLY A 137 -1.05 9.65 -3.03
CA GLY A 137 -1.41 10.65 -2.04
C GLY A 137 -1.38 10.09 -0.62
N MET A 138 -0.85 10.86 0.33
CA MET A 138 -0.73 10.45 1.73
C MET A 138 -2.08 10.09 2.37
N ASP A 139 -3.18 10.74 1.95
CA ASP A 139 -4.53 10.44 2.44
C ASP A 139 -4.96 9.01 2.08
N ALA A 140 -4.63 8.54 0.88
CA ALA A 140 -4.91 7.16 0.46
C ALA A 140 -4.14 6.14 1.30
N ILE A 141 -2.88 6.48 1.65
CA ILE A 141 -2.04 5.65 2.51
C ILE A 141 -2.58 5.64 3.94
N ALA A 142 -2.95 6.81 4.48
CA ALA A 142 -3.51 6.94 5.83
C ALA A 142 -4.85 6.19 5.95
N ALA A 143 -5.71 6.27 4.93
CA ALA A 143 -6.97 5.54 4.86
C ALA A 143 -6.77 4.02 5.00
N ARG A 144 -5.66 3.48 4.50
CA ARG A 144 -5.33 2.04 4.47
C ARG A 144 -4.07 1.71 5.26
N ALA A 145 -3.80 2.46 6.33
CA ALA A 145 -2.59 2.26 7.14
C ALA A 145 -2.47 0.83 7.68
N GLU A 146 -3.53 0.25 8.25
CA GLU A 146 -3.48 -1.12 8.80
C GLU A 146 -3.20 -2.18 7.73
N PRO A 147 -3.97 -2.29 6.63
CA PRO A 147 -3.65 -3.23 5.56
C PRO A 147 -2.24 -3.04 5.00
N THR A 148 -1.77 -1.79 4.92
CA THR A 148 -0.41 -1.50 4.45
C THR A 148 0.64 -2.01 5.43
N ILE A 149 0.49 -1.76 6.73
CA ILE A 149 1.40 -2.25 7.77
C ILE A 149 1.41 -3.78 7.82
N GLU A 150 0.25 -4.43 7.71
CA GLU A 150 0.15 -5.89 7.65
C GLU A 150 0.95 -6.44 6.47
N ARG A 151 0.79 -5.87 5.27
CA ARG A 151 1.58 -6.26 4.09
C ARG A 151 3.07 -6.02 4.25
N LEU A 152 3.47 -4.91 4.86
CA LEU A 152 4.87 -4.62 5.16
C LEU A 152 5.47 -5.65 6.13
N LEU A 153 4.68 -6.19 7.06
CA LEU A 153 5.12 -7.22 7.98
C LEU A 153 5.12 -8.62 7.36
N GLU A 154 4.46 -8.82 6.22
CA GLU A 154 4.42 -10.09 5.49
C GLU A 154 5.46 -10.17 4.37
N THR A 155 6.00 -9.04 3.92
CA THR A 155 6.91 -9.02 2.78
C THR A 155 8.22 -9.79 3.05
N SER A 156 8.69 -10.48 2.02
CA SER A 156 9.93 -11.27 2.03
C SER A 156 11.19 -10.44 1.78
N VAL A 157 11.06 -9.16 1.40
CA VAL A 157 12.18 -8.30 1.00
C VAL A 157 12.18 -6.99 1.80
N ALA A 158 13.22 -6.79 2.59
CA ALA A 158 13.34 -5.61 3.46
C ALA A 158 13.45 -4.30 2.67
N ALA A 159 14.06 -4.33 1.48
CA ALA A 159 14.13 -3.16 0.60
C ALA A 159 12.75 -2.69 0.12
N ALA A 160 11.81 -3.61 -0.12
CA ALA A 160 10.44 -3.26 -0.47
C ALA A 160 9.72 -2.59 0.71
N ALA A 161 9.87 -3.13 1.93
CA ALA A 161 9.32 -2.49 3.12
C ALA A 161 9.92 -1.09 3.35
N TYR A 162 11.25 -0.96 3.20
CA TYR A 162 11.94 0.31 3.36
C TYR A 162 11.49 1.35 2.33
N ALA A 163 11.30 0.97 1.07
CA ALA A 163 10.82 1.87 0.02
C ALA A 163 9.46 2.49 0.39
N VAL A 164 8.53 1.68 0.92
CA VAL A 164 7.22 2.17 1.37
C VAL A 164 7.35 3.08 2.59
N LEU A 165 8.08 2.68 3.63
CA LEU A 165 8.23 3.49 4.84
C LEU A 165 8.96 4.81 4.58
N SER A 166 9.93 4.82 3.68
CA SER A 166 10.65 6.03 3.28
C SER A 166 9.74 7.01 2.54
N ALA A 167 8.80 6.52 1.73
CA ALA A 167 7.85 7.36 1.00
C ALA A 167 6.61 7.73 1.84
N ALA A 168 6.26 6.92 2.85
CA ALA A 168 5.17 7.17 3.77
C ALA A 168 5.61 7.08 5.24
N PRO A 169 6.39 8.07 5.74
CA PRO A 169 6.95 8.05 7.09
C PRO A 169 5.92 7.83 8.19
N ILE A 170 4.69 8.32 8.03
CA ILE A 170 3.57 8.20 8.99
C ILE A 170 3.26 6.75 9.39
N LEU A 171 3.62 5.75 8.57
CA LEU A 171 3.41 4.33 8.88
C LEU A 171 4.45 3.78 9.87
N THR A 172 5.60 4.46 10.02
CA THR A 172 6.81 3.90 10.64
C THR A 172 6.64 3.63 12.14
N GLY A 173 6.02 4.54 12.88
CA GLY A 173 5.84 4.36 14.32
C GLY A 173 5.01 3.13 14.65
N ARG A 174 3.83 3.01 14.02
CA ARG A 174 2.95 1.85 14.21
C ARG A 174 3.55 0.56 13.65
N PHE A 175 4.25 0.62 12.52
CA PHE A 175 4.99 -0.52 11.98
C PHE A 175 6.06 -1.02 12.97
N ALA A 176 6.86 -0.12 13.56
CA ALA A 176 7.90 -0.48 14.53
C ALA A 176 7.32 -1.18 15.77
N GLN A 177 6.19 -0.68 16.29
CA GLN A 177 5.47 -1.28 17.41
C GLN A 177 4.97 -2.70 17.09
N GLN A 178 4.46 -2.94 15.89
CA GLN A 178 3.99 -4.27 15.46
C GLN A 178 5.13 -5.23 15.08
N LEU A 179 6.27 -4.70 14.62
CA LEU A 179 7.45 -5.46 14.27
C LEU A 179 8.11 -6.11 15.50
N TYR A 180 8.20 -5.38 16.61
CA TYR A 180 8.90 -5.83 17.81
C TYR A 180 8.40 -7.18 18.38
N PRO A 181 7.08 -7.40 18.56
CA PRO A 181 6.56 -8.71 18.96
C PRO A 181 6.93 -9.86 18.01
N LYS A 182 6.97 -9.60 16.69
CA LYS A 182 7.35 -10.62 15.69
C LYS A 182 8.82 -10.99 15.83
N LEU A 183 9.71 -10.00 16.00
CA LEU A 183 11.13 -10.22 16.23
C LEU A 183 11.43 -11.02 17.50
N ARG A 184 10.67 -10.80 18.58
CA ARG A 184 10.85 -11.55 19.83
C ARG A 184 10.40 -13.00 19.75
N LYS A 185 9.33 -13.28 19.01
CA LYS A 185 8.75 -14.63 18.90
C LYS A 185 9.46 -15.47 17.83
N ASN A 186 9.55 -14.95 16.61
CA ASN A 186 10.14 -15.65 15.48
C ASN A 186 10.81 -14.64 14.53
N PRO A 187 12.09 -14.27 14.78
CA PRO A 187 12.77 -13.27 13.96
C PRO A 187 13.05 -13.82 12.56
N GLN A 188 12.26 -13.35 11.59
CA GLN A 188 12.53 -13.55 10.17
C GLN A 188 13.60 -12.57 9.69
N ILE A 189 14.36 -12.95 8.67
CA ILE A 189 15.46 -12.13 8.16
C ILE A 189 15.00 -10.74 7.69
N PRO A 190 13.91 -10.59 6.91
CA PRO A 190 13.44 -9.27 6.49
C PRO A 190 13.10 -8.35 7.67
N HIS A 191 12.48 -8.92 8.72
CA HIS A 191 12.15 -8.19 9.95
C HIS A 191 13.40 -7.70 10.68
N VAL A 192 14.45 -8.52 10.75
CA VAL A 192 15.71 -8.12 11.40
C VAL A 192 16.39 -7.01 10.61
N VAL A 193 16.40 -7.10 9.28
CA VAL A 193 17.03 -6.11 8.39
C VAL A 193 16.30 -4.77 8.49
N ILE A 194 14.97 -4.75 8.45
CA ILE A 194 14.23 -3.49 8.58
C ILE A 194 14.35 -2.92 10.01
N ALA A 195 14.37 -3.76 11.05
CA ALA A 195 14.66 -3.29 12.41
C ALA A 195 16.06 -2.69 12.53
N PHE A 196 17.05 -3.27 11.87
CA PHE A 196 18.40 -2.71 11.76
C PHE A 196 18.37 -1.31 11.13
N VAL A 197 17.58 -1.10 10.07
CA VAL A 197 17.41 0.23 9.47
C VAL A 197 16.82 1.24 10.47
N LEU A 198 15.74 0.85 11.15
CA LEU A 198 14.99 1.74 12.06
C LEU A 198 15.78 2.17 13.31
N ILE A 199 16.80 1.42 13.74
CA ILE A 199 17.63 1.78 14.90
C ILE A 199 18.72 2.84 14.60
N HIS A 200 18.85 3.25 13.32
CA HIS A 200 19.82 4.23 12.84
C HIS A 200 19.12 5.54 12.39
N PRO A 201 18.62 6.37 13.33
CA PRO A 201 17.82 7.57 13.03
C PRO A 201 18.53 8.62 12.17
N ARG A 202 19.88 8.65 12.18
CA ARG A 202 20.68 9.59 11.38
C ARG A 202 20.78 9.22 9.91
N GLN A 203 20.40 7.99 9.55
CA GLN A 203 20.54 7.42 8.21
C GLN A 203 19.19 7.22 7.54
N ILE A 204 18.12 7.29 8.31
CA ILE A 204 16.76 7.40 7.83
C ILE A 204 16.37 8.88 7.77
N GLY A 205 15.51 9.25 6.81
CA GLY A 205 15.06 10.65 6.67
C GLY A 205 14.48 11.21 7.98
N PRO A 206 14.56 12.54 8.21
CA PRO A 206 14.18 13.14 9.48
C PRO A 206 12.73 12.86 9.87
N ASP A 207 11.83 12.76 8.89
CA ASP A 207 10.41 12.47 9.16
C ASP A 207 10.21 11.03 9.62
N MET A 208 10.88 10.06 8.99
CA MET A 208 10.85 8.66 9.43
C MET A 208 11.45 8.48 10.82
N ALA A 209 12.53 9.22 11.14
CA ALA A 209 13.17 9.18 12.44
C ALA A 209 12.27 9.69 13.58
N LYS A 210 11.46 10.72 13.32
CA LYS A 210 10.53 11.30 14.32
C LYS A 210 9.42 10.35 14.72
N GLU A 211 8.98 9.49 13.79
CA GLU A 211 7.86 8.57 14.00
C GLU A 211 8.23 7.37 14.90
N VAL A 212 9.52 7.05 15.05
CA VAL A 212 9.98 5.98 15.93
C VAL A 212 10.42 6.54 17.28
N ASP A 213 9.62 6.28 18.31
CA ASP A 213 9.95 6.68 19.68
C ASP A 213 11.24 6.01 20.20
N ASP A 214 11.89 6.66 21.17
CA ASP A 214 13.20 6.22 21.69
C ASP A 214 13.13 4.81 22.30
N ARG A 215 12.02 4.47 22.97
CA ARG A 215 11.82 3.15 23.57
C ARG A 215 11.73 2.07 22.50
N SER A 216 10.94 2.27 21.45
CA SER A 216 10.86 1.36 20.31
C SER A 216 12.24 1.17 19.65
N ARG A 217 13.04 2.25 19.51
CA ARG A 217 14.41 2.16 18.98
C ARG A 217 15.32 1.31 19.88
N GLU A 218 15.27 1.48 21.18
CA GLU A 218 16.08 0.69 22.13
C GLU A 218 15.67 -0.79 22.13
N GLU A 219 14.37 -1.07 22.14
CA GLU A 219 13.81 -2.42 22.10
C GLU A 219 14.22 -3.16 20.80
N LEU A 220 14.09 -2.51 19.65
CA LEU A 220 14.55 -3.05 18.37
C LEU A 220 16.06 -3.28 18.36
N ARG A 221 16.86 -2.32 18.87
CA ARG A 221 18.32 -2.43 18.93
C ARG A 221 18.76 -3.63 19.77
N ALA A 222 18.14 -3.85 20.91
CA ALA A 222 18.46 -4.97 21.78
C ALA A 222 18.21 -6.32 21.10
N VAL A 223 17.08 -6.46 20.39
CA VAL A 223 16.73 -7.69 19.66
C VAL A 223 17.65 -7.91 18.47
N VAL A 224 17.90 -6.90 17.64
CA VAL A 224 18.81 -6.97 16.49
C VAL A 224 20.21 -7.39 16.95
N THR A 225 20.76 -6.74 17.98
CA THR A 225 22.09 -7.07 18.52
C THR A 225 22.15 -8.50 19.04
N THR A 226 21.11 -8.93 19.76
CA THR A 226 21.01 -10.31 20.28
C THR A 226 20.93 -11.33 19.16
N TRP A 227 20.15 -11.06 18.11
CA TRP A 227 20.03 -11.91 16.94
C TRP A 227 21.36 -12.01 16.20
N VAL A 228 22.01 -10.87 15.90
CA VAL A 228 23.33 -10.81 15.25
C VAL A 228 24.38 -11.57 16.05
N ALA A 229 24.34 -11.50 17.38
CA ALA A 229 25.26 -12.22 18.25
C ALA A 229 25.09 -13.74 18.20
N ARG A 230 23.86 -14.24 17.97
CA ARG A 230 23.46 -15.64 18.20
C ARG A 230 23.13 -16.45 16.95
N CYS A 231 22.75 -15.83 15.84
CA CYS A 231 22.37 -16.54 14.62
C CYS A 231 23.54 -17.32 14.00
N SER A 232 23.24 -18.26 13.10
CA SER A 232 24.25 -18.96 12.30
C SER A 232 24.85 -18.03 11.24
N ASP A 233 26.04 -18.38 10.75
CA ASP A 233 26.71 -17.60 9.71
C ASP A 233 25.94 -17.62 8.38
N GLY A 234 25.26 -18.72 8.05
CA GLY A 234 24.36 -18.78 6.89
C GLY A 234 23.24 -17.74 6.95
N ARG A 235 22.58 -17.61 8.12
CA ARG A 235 21.54 -16.59 8.33
C ARG A 235 22.10 -15.16 8.30
N LEU A 236 23.34 -14.95 8.73
CA LEU A 236 24.01 -13.65 8.60
C LEU A 236 24.26 -13.30 7.13
N GLU A 237 24.70 -14.25 6.32
CA GLU A 237 24.92 -14.04 4.88
C GLU A 237 23.60 -13.77 4.15
N GLU A 238 22.51 -14.46 4.50
CA GLU A 238 21.17 -14.14 3.97
C GLU A 238 20.71 -12.73 4.34
N ALA A 239 20.91 -12.31 5.60
CA ALA A 239 20.58 -10.95 6.03
C ALA A 239 21.46 -9.90 5.35
N LYS A 240 22.75 -10.19 5.17
CA LYS A 240 23.69 -9.35 4.44
C LYS A 240 23.25 -9.15 2.98
N ALA A 241 22.77 -10.19 2.31
CA ALA A 241 22.24 -10.08 0.94
C ALA A 241 21.03 -9.12 0.88
N GLN A 242 20.15 -9.16 1.88
CA GLN A 242 19.01 -8.23 1.98
C GLN A 242 19.44 -6.79 2.30
N VAL A 243 20.46 -6.61 3.15
CA VAL A 243 21.02 -5.27 3.43
C VAL A 243 21.70 -4.67 2.20
N ASP A 244 22.31 -5.50 1.35
CA ASP A 244 23.00 -5.05 0.13
C ASP A 244 22.03 -4.35 -0.84
N LEU A 245 20.78 -4.82 -0.90
CA LEU A 245 19.70 -4.20 -1.69
C LEU A 245 19.33 -2.78 -1.22
N LEU A 246 19.59 -2.44 0.04
CA LEU A 246 19.34 -1.11 0.59
C LEU A 246 20.43 -0.10 0.18
N GLY A 247 21.61 -0.59 -0.23
CA GLY A 247 22.71 0.20 -0.75
C GLY A 247 23.96 0.28 0.14
N PRO A 248 25.04 0.90 -0.37
CA PRO A 248 26.38 0.79 0.22
C PRO A 248 26.51 1.33 1.65
N GLN A 249 25.76 2.39 1.98
CA GLN A 249 25.78 3.01 3.31
C GLN A 249 25.26 2.05 4.40
N TRP A 250 24.19 1.32 4.11
CA TRP A 250 23.60 0.34 5.02
C TRP A 250 24.52 -0.86 5.19
N MET A 251 25.19 -1.28 4.12
CA MET A 251 26.17 -2.35 4.16
C MET A 251 27.39 -2.02 5.03
N ALA A 252 27.87 -0.78 5.01
CA ALA A 252 28.96 -0.35 5.88
C ALA A 252 28.57 -0.46 7.36
N LEU A 253 27.39 0.04 7.72
CA LEU A 253 26.85 -0.01 9.09
C LEU A 253 26.57 -1.44 9.56
N TRP A 254 26.08 -2.30 8.66
CA TRP A 254 25.82 -3.71 8.98
C TRP A 254 27.12 -4.46 9.28
N ARG A 255 28.16 -4.28 8.45
CA ARG A 255 29.48 -4.88 8.69
C ARG A 255 30.06 -4.42 10.03
N GLU A 256 29.91 -3.15 10.36
CA GLU A 256 30.34 -2.61 11.64
C GLU A 256 29.59 -3.25 12.81
N LEU A 257 28.25 -3.30 12.75
CA LEU A 257 27.41 -3.93 13.76
C LEU A 257 27.81 -5.40 13.97
N VAL A 258 27.94 -6.18 12.90
CA VAL A 258 28.33 -7.60 12.97
C VAL A 258 29.70 -7.76 13.61
N ARG A 259 30.69 -6.98 13.16
CA ARG A 259 32.06 -7.01 13.70
C ARG A 259 32.09 -6.69 15.19
N ASN A 260 31.45 -5.60 15.61
CA ASN A 260 31.44 -5.15 17.00
C ASN A 260 30.73 -6.18 17.90
N THR A 261 29.59 -6.70 17.44
CA THR A 261 28.79 -7.67 18.20
C THR A 261 29.47 -9.04 18.33
N ARG A 262 30.07 -9.56 17.25
CA ARG A 262 30.72 -10.89 17.24
C ARG A 262 32.06 -10.89 17.98
N ARG A 263 32.87 -9.84 17.87
CA ARG A 263 34.13 -9.70 18.63
C ARG A 263 33.91 -9.68 20.14
N ALA A 264 32.90 -8.94 20.62
CA ALA A 264 32.56 -8.88 22.04
C ALA A 264 32.23 -10.25 22.65
N ARG A 265 31.68 -11.18 21.86
CA ARG A 265 31.40 -12.56 22.28
C ARG A 265 32.65 -13.44 22.30
N GLY A 266 33.58 -13.23 21.37
CA GLY A 266 34.89 -13.90 21.37
C GLY A 266 35.69 -13.57 22.63
N TRP A 267 35.66 -12.33 23.07
CA TRP A 267 36.37 -11.88 24.28
C TRP A 267 35.72 -12.40 25.57
N ARG A 268 34.38 -12.44 25.65
CA ARG A 268 33.67 -13.04 26.80
C ARG A 268 33.88 -14.55 26.95
N ARG A 269 34.30 -15.27 25.90
CA ARG A 269 34.70 -16.69 25.98
C ARG A 269 36.13 -16.89 26.47
N LEU A 270 36.98 -15.86 26.41
CA LEU A 270 38.38 -15.90 26.81
C LEU A 270 38.62 -15.44 28.26
N VAL A 271 37.60 -14.89 28.94
CA VAL A 271 37.67 -14.61 30.38
C VAL A 271 37.35 -15.92 31.12
N PRO A 272 38.31 -16.53 31.85
CA PRO A 272 38.05 -17.74 32.61
C PRO A 272 36.95 -17.46 33.63
N ARG A 273 35.97 -18.35 33.73
CA ARG A 273 35.04 -18.33 34.87
C ARG A 273 35.86 -18.43 36.15
N PRO A 274 35.72 -17.53 37.13
CA PRO A 274 36.29 -17.77 38.45
C PRO A 274 35.63 -19.04 38.99
N LEU A 275 36.44 -20.05 39.30
CA LEU A 275 36.00 -21.26 39.97
C LEU A 275 35.42 -20.84 41.33
N ARG A 276 34.17 -21.24 41.58
CA ARG A 276 33.57 -21.22 42.93
C ARG A 276 33.84 -22.54 43.59
#